data_AF-A0A2E5CVM7-F1
#
_entry.id   AF-A0A2E5CVM7-F1
#
_cell.length_a   1.000
_cell.length_b   1.000
_cell.length_c   1.000
_cell.angle_alpha   90.00
_cell.angle_beta   90.00
_cell.angle_gamma   90.00
#
_symmetry.space_group_name_H-M   'P 1'
#
loop_
_entity.id
_entity.type
_entity.pdbx_description
1 polymer ?
#
loop_
_entity_poly.entity_id
_entity_poly.type
_entity_poly.pdbx_seq_one_letter_code
_entity_poly.pdbx_strand_id
1 'polypeptide(L)'
;MKYKYIFFLFFISCINDSNKNFELKYYRFEEKLFNLNSENISEGLDSLRKENLSFFSIFQREIVRNEGLSDQEYEKEILRFIDHSDMREAYDSVHLYFNDFSDIISELNTAFSIFNQHFPSYPIPNITTFFGGFNYGVFSYEDNIAIGLENFLGKSSKYYNLLENPYYLRLQRQRKFITPNVIETFYNLHFLNYKNIN
;
A
#
# COMPACT_ATOMS: atom_id res chain seq x y z
N MET A 1 48.45 -14.12 -29.71
CA MET A 1 47.32 -13.19 -29.91
C MET A 1 46.19 -13.92 -30.62
N LYS A 2 45.05 -14.17 -29.95
CA LYS A 2 43.83 -14.70 -30.58
C LYS A 2 42.66 -13.87 -30.03
N TYR A 3 42.12 -12.95 -30.83
CA TYR A 3 40.91 -12.21 -30.49
C TYR A 3 39.70 -13.11 -30.76
N LYS A 4 38.98 -13.48 -29.71
CA LYS A 4 37.64 -14.09 -29.80
C LYS A 4 36.63 -12.94 -29.82
N TYR A 5 35.94 -12.78 -30.95
CA TYR A 5 34.83 -11.83 -31.08
C TYR A 5 33.67 -12.27 -30.17
N ILE A 6 33.37 -11.47 -29.16
CA ILE A 6 32.15 -11.59 -28.36
C ILE A 6 31.04 -10.87 -29.13
N PHE A 7 30.06 -11.63 -29.59
CA PHE A 7 28.86 -11.13 -30.23
C PHE A 7 27.91 -10.62 -29.13
N PHE A 8 27.92 -9.32 -28.86
CA PHE A 8 27.04 -8.68 -27.90
C PHE A 8 25.70 -8.41 -28.60
N LEU A 9 24.73 -9.30 -28.39
CA LEU A 9 23.34 -9.14 -28.84
C LEU A 9 22.69 -8.05 -27.98
N PHE A 10 22.76 -6.79 -28.43
CA PHE A 10 21.93 -5.72 -27.89
C PHE A 10 20.48 -5.95 -28.36
N PHE A 11 19.64 -6.50 -27.47
CA PHE A 11 18.19 -6.39 -27.62
C PHE A 11 17.81 -4.92 -27.38
N ILE A 12 17.74 -4.14 -28.46
CA ILE A 12 17.13 -2.81 -28.44
C ILE A 12 15.62 -3.06 -28.48
N SER A 13 14.98 -3.13 -27.31
CA SER A 13 13.53 -3.00 -27.21
C SER A 13 13.17 -1.54 -27.48
N CYS A 14 12.59 -1.25 -28.64
CA CYS A 14 11.86 -0.01 -28.85
C CYS A 14 10.63 -0.01 -27.94
N ILE A 15 10.70 0.69 -26.81
CA ILE A 15 9.50 1.12 -26.10
C ILE A 15 8.99 2.32 -26.88
N ASN A 16 7.89 2.16 -27.60
CA ASN A 16 7.20 3.28 -28.23
C ASN A 16 6.75 4.24 -27.12
N ASP A 17 7.28 5.45 -27.15
CA ASP A 17 7.06 6.51 -26.15
C ASP A 17 5.68 7.18 -26.33
N SER A 18 4.62 6.41 -26.55
CA SER A 18 3.25 6.87 -26.36
C SER A 18 2.88 6.79 -24.88
N ASN A 19 3.72 7.37 -24.02
CA ASN A 19 3.44 7.50 -22.60
C ASN A 19 2.31 8.52 -22.44
N LYS A 20 1.10 8.01 -22.20
CA LYS A 20 0.06 8.82 -21.57
C LYS A 20 0.61 9.21 -20.21
N ASN A 21 1.10 10.44 -20.06
CA ASN A 21 1.53 10.98 -18.78
C ASN A 21 0.29 11.06 -17.88
N PHE A 22 0.09 10.04 -17.06
CA PHE A 22 -0.77 10.14 -15.89
C PHE A 22 0.12 10.08 -14.66
N GLU A 23 -0.29 10.83 -13.65
CA GLU A 23 0.31 10.80 -12.34
C GLU A 23 -0.61 10.00 -11.43
N LEU A 24 -0.09 8.91 -10.85
CA LEU A 24 -0.80 8.14 -9.85
C LEU A 24 -1.13 9.04 -8.67
N LYS A 25 -2.42 9.12 -8.37
CA LYS A 25 -2.88 9.72 -7.14
C LYS A 25 -2.64 8.74 -6.02
N TYR A 26 -2.13 9.26 -4.92
CA TYR A 26 -1.97 8.50 -3.70
C TYR A 26 -2.45 9.28 -2.49
N TYR A 27 -2.86 8.56 -1.47
CA TYR A 27 -3.44 9.10 -0.26
C TYR A 27 -2.81 8.46 0.98
N ARG A 28 -2.23 9.30 1.84
CA ARG A 28 -1.55 8.92 3.09
C ARG A 28 -2.54 8.84 4.24
N PHE A 29 -3.40 7.80 4.26
CA PHE A 29 -4.43 7.65 5.30
C PHE A 29 -3.81 7.55 6.70
N GLU A 30 -2.70 6.82 6.81
CA GLU A 30 -1.96 6.63 8.07
C GLU A 30 -1.48 7.95 8.68
N GLU A 31 -1.01 8.90 7.86
CA GLU A 31 -0.53 10.18 8.38
C GLU A 31 -1.65 10.99 8.99
N LYS A 32 -2.81 10.99 8.34
CA LYS A 32 -3.98 11.69 8.85
C LYS A 32 -4.53 11.01 10.11
N LEU A 33 -4.59 9.69 10.12
CA LEU A 33 -5.07 8.91 11.28
C LEU A 33 -4.19 9.11 12.52
N PHE A 34 -2.87 9.00 12.39
CA PHE A 34 -1.95 9.09 13.54
C PHE A 34 -1.66 10.52 14.00
N ASN A 35 -2.15 11.53 13.27
CA ASN A 35 -2.19 12.93 13.71
C ASN A 35 -3.46 13.28 14.50
N LEU A 36 -4.41 12.34 14.64
CA LEU A 36 -5.58 12.54 15.47
C LEU A 36 -5.24 12.46 16.96
N ASN A 37 -6.07 13.07 17.78
CA ASN A 37 -6.00 13.06 19.24
C ASN A 37 -7.40 13.35 19.83
N SER A 38 -7.52 13.37 21.16
CA SER A 38 -8.81 13.56 21.85
C SER A 38 -9.51 14.88 21.51
N GLU A 39 -8.80 15.90 21.06
CA GLU A 39 -9.37 17.22 20.76
C GLU A 39 -9.96 17.30 19.35
N ASN A 40 -9.45 16.51 18.41
CA ASN A 40 -9.84 16.59 16.99
C ASN A 40 -10.42 15.27 16.43
N ILE A 41 -10.57 14.22 17.24
CA ILE A 41 -10.96 12.88 16.77
C ILE A 41 -12.25 12.89 15.94
N SER A 42 -13.27 13.62 16.39
CA SER A 42 -14.58 13.63 15.74
C SER A 42 -14.52 14.26 14.35
N GLU A 43 -13.98 15.49 14.26
CA GLU A 43 -13.80 16.19 12.98
C GLU A 43 -12.81 15.46 12.06
N GLY A 44 -11.75 14.87 12.64
CA GLY A 44 -10.73 14.14 11.91
C GLY A 44 -11.24 12.86 11.26
N LEU A 45 -12.04 12.06 11.99
CA LEU A 45 -12.67 10.86 11.44
C LEU A 45 -13.71 11.23 10.37
N ASP A 46 -14.46 12.31 10.55
CA ASP A 46 -15.37 12.83 9.53
C ASP A 46 -14.62 13.27 8.27
N SER A 47 -13.46 13.90 8.42
CA SER A 47 -12.61 14.29 7.29
C SER A 47 -12.07 13.07 6.55
N LEU A 48 -11.53 12.08 7.26
CA LEU A 48 -11.06 10.81 6.67
C LEU A 48 -12.18 10.10 5.90
N ARG A 49 -13.39 10.06 6.48
CA ARG A 49 -14.59 9.46 5.86
C ARG A 49 -15.00 10.18 4.58
N LYS A 50 -14.95 11.52 4.56
CA LYS A 50 -15.30 12.33 3.37
C LYS A 50 -14.28 12.20 2.24
N GLU A 51 -13.00 12.10 2.58
CA GLU A 51 -11.92 12.05 1.59
C GLU A 51 -11.82 10.70 0.88
N ASN A 52 -12.06 9.60 1.60
CA ASN A 52 -12.02 8.26 1.04
C ASN A 52 -12.99 7.32 1.77
N LEU A 53 -14.29 7.47 1.48
CA LEU A 53 -15.36 6.72 2.14
C LEU A 53 -15.21 5.19 1.99
N SER A 54 -14.81 4.73 0.80
CA SER A 54 -14.70 3.29 0.54
C SER A 54 -13.57 2.66 1.35
N PHE A 55 -12.39 3.30 1.39
CA PHE A 55 -11.30 2.83 2.25
C PHE A 55 -11.61 3.00 3.74
N PHE A 56 -12.19 4.14 4.15
CA PHE A 56 -12.55 4.37 5.56
C PHE A 56 -13.48 3.28 6.09
N SER A 57 -14.48 2.87 5.28
CA SER A 57 -15.40 1.79 5.63
C SER A 57 -14.71 0.44 5.81
N ILE A 58 -13.68 0.15 5.00
CA ILE A 58 -12.86 -1.06 5.12
C ILE A 58 -11.98 -0.99 6.36
N PHE A 59 -11.31 0.14 6.59
CA PHE A 59 -10.48 0.35 7.78
C PHE A 59 -11.30 0.12 9.05
N GLN A 60 -12.47 0.73 9.08
CA GLN A 60 -13.42 0.62 10.18
C GLN A 60 -13.86 -0.85 10.43
N ARG A 61 -14.25 -1.59 9.38
CA ARG A 61 -14.79 -2.96 9.49
C ARG A 61 -13.72 -4.03 9.67
N GLU A 62 -12.65 -3.99 8.89
CA GLU A 62 -11.68 -5.08 8.79
C GLU A 62 -10.50 -4.90 9.75
N ILE A 63 -10.07 -3.64 9.96
CA ILE A 63 -8.87 -3.32 10.73
C ILE A 63 -9.24 -3.03 12.19
N VAL A 64 -10.16 -2.10 12.43
CA VAL A 64 -10.61 -1.75 13.79
C VAL A 64 -11.67 -2.73 14.31
N ARG A 65 -12.39 -3.41 13.41
CA ARG A 65 -13.43 -4.42 13.73
C ARG A 65 -14.53 -3.87 14.62
N ASN A 66 -15.13 -2.77 14.17
CA ASN A 66 -16.06 -1.99 14.96
C ASN A 66 -17.54 -2.38 14.79
N GLU A 67 -17.85 -3.58 14.30
CA GLU A 67 -19.25 -3.98 14.05
C GLU A 67 -20.12 -3.80 15.31
N GLY A 68 -21.12 -2.92 15.21
CA GLY A 68 -22.06 -2.64 16.30
C GLY A 68 -21.65 -1.53 17.28
N LEU A 69 -20.51 -0.85 17.08
CA LEU A 69 -20.12 0.30 17.91
C LEU A 69 -20.89 1.58 17.53
N SER A 70 -21.24 2.39 18.53
CA SER A 70 -21.63 3.79 18.33
C SER A 70 -20.45 4.67 17.89
N ASP A 71 -20.71 5.86 17.34
CA ASP A 71 -19.66 6.79 16.90
C ASP A 71 -18.69 7.13 18.06
N GLN A 72 -19.22 7.37 19.28
CA GLN A 72 -18.37 7.68 20.44
C GLN A 72 -17.53 6.49 20.91
N GLU A 73 -18.02 5.26 20.76
CA GLU A 73 -17.25 4.05 21.07
C GLU A 73 -16.15 3.85 20.03
N TYR A 74 -16.45 4.09 18.75
CA TYR A 74 -15.47 4.01 17.68
C TYR A 74 -14.36 5.05 17.84
N GLU A 75 -14.68 6.31 18.19
CA GLU A 75 -13.68 7.33 18.50
C GLU A 75 -12.72 6.89 19.61
N LYS A 76 -13.24 6.29 20.69
CA LYS A 76 -12.41 5.76 21.78
C LYS A 76 -11.51 4.61 21.33
N GLU A 77 -12.01 3.72 20.47
CA GLU A 77 -11.23 2.62 19.94
C GLU A 77 -10.11 3.09 19.02
N ILE A 78 -10.36 4.11 18.20
CA ILE A 78 -9.31 4.74 17.39
C ILE A 78 -8.25 5.38 18.28
N LEU A 79 -8.64 6.17 19.29
CA LEU A 79 -7.70 6.77 20.23
C LEU A 79 -6.87 5.68 20.93
N ARG A 80 -7.51 4.62 21.41
CA ARG A 80 -6.83 3.48 22.01
C ARG A 80 -5.83 2.85 21.05
N PHE A 81 -6.17 2.74 19.76
CA PHE A 81 -5.28 2.17 18.75
C PHE A 81 -4.07 3.07 18.46
N ILE A 82 -4.28 4.36 18.19
CA ILE A 82 -3.21 5.29 17.80
C ILE A 82 -2.32 5.71 18.98
N ASP A 83 -2.84 5.70 20.20
CA ASP A 83 -2.10 6.04 21.43
C ASP A 83 -1.47 4.81 22.10
N HIS A 84 -1.77 3.59 21.66
CA HIS A 84 -1.11 2.40 22.18
C HIS A 84 0.40 2.46 21.89
N SER A 85 1.24 2.33 22.93
CA SER A 85 2.69 2.53 22.84
C SER A 85 3.34 1.76 21.68
N ASP A 86 2.98 0.48 21.53
CA ASP A 86 3.58 -0.38 20.50
C ASP A 86 3.11 -0.01 19.09
N MET A 87 1.84 0.42 18.93
CA MET A 87 1.31 0.85 17.64
C MET A 87 1.91 2.18 17.25
N ARG A 88 2.02 3.12 18.21
CA ARG A 88 2.64 4.42 18.02
C ARG A 88 4.10 4.29 17.64
N GLU A 89 4.88 3.48 18.34
CA GLU A 89 6.29 3.27 18.03
C GLU A 89 6.48 2.63 16.64
N ALA A 90 5.64 1.65 16.30
CA ALA A 90 5.63 1.03 14.98
C ALA A 90 5.28 2.03 13.88
N TYR A 91 4.27 2.86 14.09
CA TYR A 91 3.91 3.93 13.16
C TYR A 91 5.02 4.97 13.02
N ASP A 92 5.64 5.42 14.12
CA ASP A 92 6.75 6.39 14.07
C ASP A 92 7.91 5.83 13.23
N SER A 93 8.15 4.51 13.28
CA SER A 93 9.12 3.83 12.44
C SER A 93 8.71 3.80 10.96
N VAL A 94 7.43 3.57 10.68
CA VAL A 94 6.85 3.64 9.33
C VAL A 94 6.97 5.05 8.77
N HIS A 95 6.55 6.06 9.53
CA HIS A 95 6.59 7.46 9.15
C HIS A 95 8.02 7.90 8.83
N LEU A 96 9.00 7.52 9.65
CA LEU A 96 10.41 7.85 9.39
C LEU A 96 10.96 7.13 8.14
N TYR A 97 10.65 5.84 7.96
CA TYR A 97 11.20 5.05 6.86
C TYR A 97 10.54 5.35 5.50
N PHE A 98 9.28 5.80 5.52
CA PHE A 98 8.47 6.17 4.36
C PHE A 98 8.11 7.66 4.34
N ASN A 99 8.95 8.52 4.93
CA ASN A 99 8.74 9.97 4.91
C ASN A 99 8.80 10.52 3.47
N ASP A 100 9.73 9.99 2.67
CA ASP A 100 9.75 10.20 1.23
C ASP A 100 9.19 8.95 0.53
N PHE A 101 8.04 9.13 -0.11
CA PHE A 101 7.32 8.10 -0.86
C PHE A 101 7.48 8.28 -2.38
N SER A 102 8.25 9.28 -2.83
CA SER A 102 8.35 9.68 -4.23
C SER A 102 8.99 8.63 -5.14
N ASP A 103 9.99 7.90 -4.63
CA ASP A 103 10.64 6.79 -5.36
C ASP A 103 9.66 5.64 -5.63
N ILE A 104 8.86 5.26 -4.64
CA ILE A 104 7.84 4.21 -4.75
C ILE A 104 6.76 4.65 -5.74
N ILE A 105 6.29 5.89 -5.65
CA ILE A 105 5.31 6.43 -6.59
C ILE A 105 5.88 6.53 -8.01
N SER A 106 7.16 6.88 -8.18
CA SER A 106 7.82 6.88 -9.48
C SER A 106 7.91 5.47 -10.09
N GLU A 107 8.26 4.48 -9.29
CA GLU A 107 8.31 3.08 -9.71
C GLU A 107 6.92 2.55 -10.08
N LEU A 108 5.90 2.84 -9.25
CA LEU A 108 4.51 2.49 -9.53
C LEU A 108 3.99 3.20 -10.79
N ASN A 109 4.29 4.50 -10.98
CA ASN A 109 3.90 5.24 -12.18
C ASN A 109 4.48 4.58 -13.43
N THR A 110 5.73 4.15 -13.37
CA THR A 110 6.39 3.44 -14.47
C THR A 110 5.68 2.12 -14.76
N ALA A 111 5.41 1.32 -13.72
CA ALA A 111 4.76 0.02 -13.86
C ALA A 111 3.33 0.14 -14.42
N PHE A 112 2.53 1.09 -13.91
CA PHE A 112 1.18 1.33 -14.41
C PHE A 112 1.18 1.97 -15.80
N SER A 113 2.20 2.76 -16.17
CA SER A 113 2.33 3.28 -17.54
C SER A 113 2.52 2.15 -18.53
N ILE A 114 3.39 1.20 -18.21
CA ILE A 114 3.58 -0.03 -19.00
C ILE A 114 2.28 -0.83 -19.06
N PHE A 115 1.60 -1.02 -17.92
CA PHE A 115 0.30 -1.71 -17.89
C PHE A 115 -0.72 -1.05 -18.81
N ASN A 116 -0.89 0.27 -18.74
CA ASN A 116 -1.84 1.04 -19.54
C ASN A 116 -1.55 0.98 -21.05
N GLN A 117 -0.27 0.87 -21.44
CA GLN A 117 0.09 0.67 -22.85
C GLN A 117 -0.47 -0.65 -23.40
N HIS A 118 -0.49 -1.71 -22.58
CA HIS A 118 -0.98 -3.02 -22.98
C HIS A 118 -2.49 -3.21 -22.74
N PHE A 119 -3.07 -2.54 -21.75
CA PHE A 119 -4.45 -2.70 -21.31
C PHE A 119 -5.19 -1.36 -21.14
N PRO A 120 -5.30 -0.53 -22.20
CA PRO A 120 -5.77 0.87 -22.10
C PRO A 120 -7.24 1.03 -21.72
N SER A 121 -8.03 -0.04 -21.72
CA SER A 121 -9.44 -0.04 -21.31
C SER A 121 -9.66 -0.19 -19.81
N TYR A 122 -8.61 -0.57 -19.06
CA TYR A 122 -8.69 -0.78 -17.62
C TYR A 122 -8.40 0.52 -16.86
N PRO A 123 -9.04 0.74 -15.70
CA PRO A 123 -8.79 1.93 -14.89
C PRO A 123 -7.36 1.90 -14.32
N ILE A 124 -6.83 3.09 -14.01
CA ILE A 124 -5.62 3.22 -13.20
C ILE A 124 -6.06 3.37 -11.74
N PRO A 125 -5.52 2.57 -10.81
CA PRO A 125 -5.95 2.63 -9.42
C PRO A 125 -5.43 3.90 -8.74
N ASN A 126 -6.19 4.41 -7.78
CA ASN A 126 -5.59 5.27 -6.77
C ASN A 126 -4.91 4.38 -5.71
N ILE A 127 -3.85 4.90 -5.11
CA ILE A 127 -3.10 4.22 -4.05
C ILE A 127 -3.49 4.80 -2.70
N THR A 128 -3.86 3.97 -1.73
CA THR A 128 -4.01 4.39 -0.34
C THR A 128 -2.96 3.69 0.50
N THR A 129 -2.09 4.43 1.17
CA THR A 129 -1.25 3.83 2.22
C THR A 129 -2.01 3.85 3.53
N PHE A 130 -1.74 2.88 4.40
CA PHE A 130 -2.33 2.81 5.72
C PHE A 130 -1.39 2.10 6.70
N PHE A 131 -1.78 2.13 7.98
CA PHE A 131 -1.17 1.34 9.05
C PHE A 131 -2.28 0.54 9.73
N GLY A 132 -2.24 -0.79 9.66
CA GLY A 132 -3.31 -1.67 10.12
C GLY A 132 -2.89 -2.67 11.19
N GLY A 133 -1.78 -2.41 11.89
CA GLY A 133 -1.27 -3.28 12.94
C GLY A 133 -0.74 -4.62 12.43
N PHE A 134 -0.09 -4.64 11.25
CA PHE A 134 0.59 -5.80 10.66
C PHE A 134 -0.33 -6.92 10.14
N ASN A 135 -1.64 -6.67 10.06
CA ASN A 135 -2.61 -7.67 9.62
C ASN A 135 -2.73 -7.78 8.09
N TYR A 136 -2.50 -6.69 7.36
CA TYR A 136 -2.77 -6.60 5.92
C TYR A 136 -1.59 -5.97 5.18
N GLY A 137 -1.05 -6.68 4.19
CA GLY A 137 0.07 -6.22 3.37
C GLY A 137 -0.34 -5.30 2.23
N VAL A 138 -0.79 -5.87 1.11
CA VAL A 138 -1.36 -5.13 -0.02
C VAL A 138 -2.68 -5.80 -0.39
N PHE A 139 -3.72 -5.01 -0.62
CA PHE A 139 -5.02 -5.53 -1.05
C PHE A 139 -5.74 -4.54 -1.97
N SER A 140 -6.65 -5.06 -2.80
CA SER A 140 -7.51 -4.24 -3.66
C SER A 140 -8.85 -3.96 -2.99
N TYR A 141 -9.40 -2.79 -3.24
CA TYR A 141 -10.77 -2.44 -2.86
C TYR A 141 -11.40 -1.60 -3.97
N GLU A 142 -12.60 -1.99 -4.41
CA GLU A 142 -13.17 -1.46 -5.66
C GLU A 142 -12.15 -1.62 -6.80
N ASP A 143 -11.78 -0.52 -7.47
CA ASP A 143 -10.71 -0.45 -8.49
C ASP A 143 -9.41 0.20 -7.95
N ASN A 144 -9.23 0.27 -6.63
CA ASN A 144 -8.09 0.91 -5.98
C ASN A 144 -7.21 -0.10 -5.21
N ILE A 145 -6.02 0.34 -4.81
CA ILE A 145 -5.06 -0.49 -4.06
C ILE A 145 -4.74 0.16 -2.71
N ALA A 146 -4.73 -0.65 -1.65
CA ALA A 146 -4.29 -0.27 -0.31
C ALA A 146 -2.96 -0.93 0.05
N ILE A 147 -2.04 -0.19 0.68
CA ILE A 147 -0.70 -0.63 1.07
C ILE A 147 -0.49 -0.41 2.58
N GLY A 148 -0.41 -1.51 3.35
CA GLY A 148 -0.07 -1.51 4.76
C GLY A 148 1.44 -1.39 4.95
N LEU A 149 1.93 -0.18 5.18
CA LEU A 149 3.36 0.15 5.13
C LEU A 149 4.18 -0.56 6.21
N GLU A 150 3.56 -0.89 7.34
CA GLU A 150 4.18 -1.64 8.42
C GLU A 150 4.62 -3.05 7.99
N ASN A 151 4.11 -3.56 6.86
CA ASN A 151 4.54 -4.83 6.26
C ASN A 151 5.80 -4.72 5.39
N PHE A 152 6.41 -3.52 5.28
CA PHE A 152 7.56 -3.28 4.41
C PHE A 152 8.77 -2.58 5.08
N LEU A 153 8.86 -2.67 6.42
CA LEU A 153 9.93 -2.09 7.26
C LEU A 153 11.31 -2.78 7.14
N GLY A 154 11.41 -3.81 6.30
CA GLY A 154 12.64 -4.57 6.09
C GLY A 154 12.73 -5.83 6.95
N LYS A 155 13.38 -6.87 6.40
CA LYS A 155 13.48 -8.20 7.02
C LYS A 155 14.02 -8.24 8.45
N SER A 156 14.79 -7.21 8.84
CA SER A 156 15.41 -7.07 10.16
C SER A 156 14.61 -6.21 11.13
N SER A 157 13.42 -5.75 10.75
CA SER A 157 12.55 -4.96 11.62
C SER A 157 12.26 -5.70 12.92
N LYS A 158 12.40 -5.00 14.05
CA LYS A 158 12.17 -5.58 15.38
C LYS A 158 10.73 -6.08 15.55
N TYR A 159 9.75 -5.40 14.95
CA TYR A 159 8.34 -5.77 15.04
C TYR A 159 8.08 -7.16 14.45
N TYR A 160 8.79 -7.53 13.39
CA TYR A 160 8.64 -8.86 12.82
C TYR A 160 9.21 -9.96 13.70
N ASN A 161 10.22 -9.66 14.51
CA ASN A 161 10.73 -10.59 15.52
C ASN A 161 9.74 -10.72 16.69
N LEU A 162 9.17 -9.60 17.16
CA LEU A 162 8.19 -9.58 18.26
C LEU A 162 6.90 -10.34 17.89
N LEU A 163 6.48 -10.26 16.63
CA LEU A 163 5.36 -11.01 16.08
C LEU A 163 5.73 -12.45 15.67
N GLU A 164 6.92 -12.92 16.05
CA GLU A 164 7.43 -14.27 15.77
C GLU A 164 7.35 -14.68 14.28
N ASN A 165 7.48 -13.71 13.37
CA ASN A 165 7.42 -14.02 11.95
C ASN A 165 8.63 -14.86 11.54
N PRO A 166 8.41 -16.04 10.93
CA PRO A 166 9.50 -16.89 10.47
C PRO A 166 10.35 -16.14 9.43
N TYR A 167 11.64 -16.45 9.40
CA TYR A 167 12.62 -15.72 8.59
C TYR A 167 12.23 -15.63 7.11
N TYR A 168 11.68 -16.71 6.54
CA TYR A 168 11.30 -16.74 5.13
C TYR A 168 10.19 -15.73 4.78
N LEU A 169 9.21 -15.50 5.67
CA LEU A 169 8.18 -14.47 5.46
C LEU A 169 8.79 -13.07 5.56
N ARG A 170 9.73 -12.87 6.49
CA ARG A 170 10.41 -11.57 6.65
C ARG A 170 11.23 -11.19 5.43
N LEU A 171 11.71 -12.14 4.64
CA LEU A 171 12.39 -11.86 3.37
C LEU A 171 11.48 -11.11 2.38
N GLN A 172 10.16 -11.27 2.45
CA GLN A 172 9.21 -10.58 1.56
C GLN A 172 8.79 -9.21 2.12
N ARG A 173 9.05 -8.93 3.40
CA ARG A 173 8.68 -7.68 4.09
C ARG A 173 9.73 -6.57 3.93
N GLN A 174 10.08 -6.25 2.69
CA GLN A 174 11.07 -5.21 2.36
C GLN A 174 10.48 -4.20 1.39
N ARG A 175 10.87 -2.92 1.50
CA ARG A 175 10.45 -1.82 0.59
C ARG A 175 10.39 -2.19 -0.89
N LYS A 176 11.40 -2.91 -1.40
CA LYS A 176 11.49 -3.35 -2.81
C LYS A 176 10.37 -4.30 -3.27
N PHE A 177 9.57 -4.85 -2.36
CA PHE A 177 8.44 -5.72 -2.68
C PHE A 177 7.11 -4.97 -2.74
N ILE A 178 7.07 -3.66 -2.43
CA ILE A 178 5.85 -2.85 -2.55
C ILE A 178 5.35 -2.87 -3.99
N THR A 179 6.18 -2.45 -4.95
CA THR A 179 5.78 -2.38 -6.37
C THR A 179 5.36 -3.73 -6.94
N PRO A 180 6.14 -4.83 -6.79
CA PRO A 180 5.71 -6.15 -7.23
C PRO A 180 4.37 -6.59 -6.61
N ASN A 181 4.17 -6.41 -5.30
CA ASN A 181 2.94 -6.82 -4.64
C ASN A 181 1.73 -5.99 -5.10
N VAL A 182 1.90 -4.67 -5.30
CA VAL A 182 0.85 -3.79 -5.83
C VAL A 182 0.42 -4.25 -7.22
N ILE A 183 1.39 -4.51 -8.11
CA ILE A 183 1.09 -4.97 -9.47
C ILE A 183 0.46 -6.35 -9.43
N GLU A 184 0.95 -7.29 -8.62
CA GLU A 184 0.33 -8.61 -8.44
C GLU A 184 -1.14 -8.48 -7.97
N THR A 185 -1.40 -7.71 -6.91
CA THR A 185 -2.75 -7.49 -6.41
C THR A 185 -3.67 -6.89 -7.48
N PHE A 186 -3.17 -5.90 -8.23
CA PHE A 186 -3.94 -5.26 -9.30
C PHE A 186 -4.23 -6.21 -10.48
N TYR A 187 -3.25 -7.01 -10.89
CA TYR A 187 -3.48 -8.07 -11.88
C TYR A 187 -4.50 -9.09 -11.39
N ASN A 188 -4.43 -9.49 -10.13
CA ASN A 188 -5.34 -10.47 -9.55
C ASN A 188 -6.80 -9.95 -9.55
N LEU A 189 -6.99 -8.67 -9.21
CA LEU A 189 -8.29 -8.01 -9.25
C LEU A 189 -8.97 -8.13 -10.63
N HIS A 190 -8.22 -7.88 -11.71
CA HIS A 190 -8.78 -7.76 -13.06
C HIS A 190 -8.75 -9.05 -13.89
N PHE A 191 -7.84 -9.99 -13.60
CA PHE A 191 -7.60 -11.15 -14.47
C PHE A 191 -7.79 -12.50 -13.80
N LEU A 192 -7.69 -12.62 -12.47
CA LEU A 192 -7.91 -13.91 -11.80
C LEU A 192 -9.39 -14.20 -11.52
N ASN A 193 -10.22 -13.17 -11.35
CA ASN A 193 -11.66 -13.34 -11.15
C ASN A 193 -12.42 -13.87 -12.38
N TYR A 194 -11.76 -13.96 -13.55
CA TYR A 194 -12.36 -14.50 -14.78
C TYR A 194 -12.58 -16.02 -14.75
N LYS A 195 -11.94 -16.77 -13.84
CA LYS A 195 -12.07 -18.24 -13.77
C LYS A 195 -13.30 -18.77 -13.03
N ASN A 196 -14.06 -17.91 -12.34
CA ASN A 196 -15.22 -18.33 -11.55
C ASN A 196 -16.58 -18.04 -12.22
N ILE A 197 -16.57 -17.72 -13.53
CA ILE A 197 -17.79 -17.56 -14.34
C ILE A 197 -17.72 -18.60 -15.46
N ASN A 198 -18.11 -19.83 -15.14
CA ASN A 198 -18.53 -20.87 -16.10
C ASN A 198 -19.61 -21.72 -15.43
#